data_AF-A0A7Y7YJD9-F1
#
_entry.id   AF-A0A7Y7YJD9-F1
#
_cell.length_a   1.000
_cell.length_b   1.000
_cell.length_c   1.000
_cell.angle_alpha   90.00
_cell.angle_beta   90.00
_cell.angle_gamma   90.00
#
_symmetry.space_group_name_H-M   'P 1'
#
loop_
_entity.id
_entity.type
_entity.pdbx_description
1 polymer ?
#
loop_
_entity_poly.entity_id
_entity_poly.type
_entity_poly.pdbx_seq_one_letter_code
_entity_poly.pdbx_strand_id
1 'polypeptide(L)'
;MLASLVLGLERFFFRHRLATLGVLAAITLVMGAFAARLEMSAGFDKQLPQQHEFIKTFNQYRDVLFGANRIIVVLHAKSGDIWNKEALTKLYD
;
A
#
# COMPACT_ATOMS: atom_id res chain seq x y z
N MET A 1 -0.70 44.12 14.88
CA MET A 1 -1.86 43.20 14.72
C MET A 1 -1.45 41.73 14.80
N LEU A 2 -0.45 41.27 14.02
CA LEU A 2 0.06 39.89 14.11
C LEU A 2 0.70 39.57 15.47
N ALA A 3 1.57 40.44 16.00
CA ALA A 3 2.26 40.20 17.27
C ALA A 3 1.29 40.05 18.47
N SER A 4 0.24 40.86 18.52
CA SER A 4 -0.80 40.78 19.55
C SER A 4 -1.61 39.48 19.47
N LEU A 5 -1.85 38.98 18.25
CA LEU A 5 -2.50 37.69 18.02
C LEU A 5 -1.63 36.53 18.50
N VAL A 6 -0.35 36.54 18.17
CA VAL A 6 0.62 35.51 18.59
C VAL A 6 0.71 35.46 20.11
N LEU A 7 0.87 36.61 20.78
CA LEU A 7 0.93 36.67 22.25
C LEU A 7 -0.38 36.21 22.91
N GLY A 8 -1.53 36.47 22.29
CA GLY A 8 -2.83 35.98 22.75
C GLY A 8 -2.93 34.46 22.69
N LEU A 9 -2.51 33.86 21.57
CA LEU A 9 -2.48 32.41 21.39
C LEU A 9 -1.46 31.75 22.33
N GLU A 10 -0.27 32.34 22.46
CA GLU A 10 0.75 31.88 23.40
C GLU A 10 0.20 31.78 24.81
N ARG A 11 -0.38 32.88 25.33
CA ARG A 11 -0.98 32.87 26.67
C ARG A 11 -2.09 31.83 26.80
N PHE A 12 -2.89 31.61 25.77
CA PHE A 12 -3.94 30.59 25.78
C PHE A 12 -3.36 29.18 25.93
N PHE A 13 -2.42 28.80 25.05
CA PHE A 13 -1.81 27.47 25.03
C PHE A 13 -0.96 27.19 26.28
N PHE A 14 -0.18 28.17 26.75
CA PHE A 14 0.66 28.02 27.95
C PHE A 14 -0.15 28.03 29.24
N ARG A 15 -1.25 28.79 29.31
CA ARG A 15 -2.17 28.76 30.46
C ARG A 15 -2.86 27.40 30.59
N HIS A 16 -3.19 26.76 29.48
CA HIS A 16 -3.85 25.45 29.44
C HIS A 16 -2.89 24.34 29.02
N ARG A 17 -1.61 24.43 29.43
CA ARG A 17 -0.53 23.56 28.94
C ARG A 17 -0.84 22.06 28.98
N LEU A 18 -1.51 21.58 30.03
CA LEU A 18 -1.87 20.16 30.15
C LEU A 18 -2.95 19.75 29.15
N ALA A 19 -3.96 20.61 28.92
CA ALA A 19 -4.98 20.36 27.92
C ALA A 19 -4.38 20.41 26.51
N THR A 20 -3.51 21.39 26.24
CA THR A 20 -2.76 21.51 24.97
C THR A 20 -1.95 20.24 24.69
N LEU A 21 -1.15 19.80 25.67
CA LEU A 21 -0.35 18.57 25.55
C LEU A 21 -1.24 17.32 25.41
N GLY A 22 -2.35 17.26 26.14
CA GLY A 22 -3.32 16.16 26.04
C GLY A 22 -3.94 16.05 24.66
N VAL A 23 -4.34 17.17 24.05
CA VAL A 23 -4.86 17.21 22.68
C VAL A 23 -3.79 16.77 21.68
N LEU A 24 -2.57 17.29 21.79
CA LEU A 24 -1.46 16.88 20.91
C LEU A 24 -1.14 15.39 21.06
N ALA A 25 -1.14 14.86 22.28
CA ALA A 25 -0.93 13.44 22.54
C ALA A 25 -2.06 12.59 21.94
N ALA A 26 -3.32 13.00 22.09
CA ALA A 26 -4.47 12.32 21.49
C ALA A 26 -4.37 12.29 19.96
N ILE A 27 -4.06 13.43 19.33
CA ILE A 27 -3.84 13.50 17.87
C ILE A 27 -2.70 12.57 17.46
N THR A 28 -1.59 12.58 18.20
CA THR A 28 -0.43 11.71 17.94
C THR A 28 -0.80 10.23 18.04
N LEU A 29 -1.58 9.83 19.04
CA LEU A 29 -2.04 8.45 19.20
C LEU A 29 -2.97 8.02 18.05
N VAL A 30 -3.89 8.91 17.62
CA VAL A 30 -4.77 8.65 16.47
C VAL A 30 -3.95 8.47 15.20
N MET A 31 -2.99 9.35 14.93
CA MET A 31 -2.08 9.21 13.79
C MET A 31 -1.25 7.93 13.88
N GLY A 32 -0.75 7.58 15.07
CA GLY A 32 -0.04 6.33 15.32
C GLY A 32 -0.89 5.09 15.05
N ALA A 33 -2.16 5.10 15.42
CA ALA A 33 -3.09 4.02 15.12
C ALA A 33 -3.34 3.86 13.61
N PHE A 34 -3.41 4.96 12.85
CA PHE A 34 -3.50 4.89 11.39
C PHE A 34 -2.19 4.42 10.76
N ALA A 35 -1.04 4.87 11.26
CA ALA A 35 0.27 4.44 10.80
C ALA A 35 0.49 2.93 11.01
N ALA A 36 0.03 2.37 12.13
CA ALA A 36 0.12 0.94 12.41
C ALA A 36 -0.74 0.06 11.49
N ARG A 37 -1.73 0.66 10.79
CA ARG A 37 -2.58 -0.03 9.80
C ARG A 37 -2.07 0.11 8.37
N LEU A 38 -0.89 0.68 8.18
CA LEU A 38 -0.33 0.86 6.85
C LEU A 38 0.12 -0.50 6.29
N GLU A 39 -0.59 -0.98 5.26
CA GLU A 39 -0.23 -2.20 4.56
C GLU A 39 0.73 -1.90 3.40
N MET A 40 1.75 -2.75 3.26
CA MET A 40 2.68 -2.67 2.15
C MET A 40 2.01 -3.25 0.90
N SER A 41 1.54 -2.37 0.01
CA SER A 41 0.99 -2.76 -1.30
C SER A 41 2.04 -2.57 -2.41
N ALA A 42 2.23 -3.59 -3.25
CA ALA A 42 2.94 -3.45 -4.52
C ALA A 42 2.05 -2.71 -5.55
N GLY A 43 1.78 -1.43 -5.29
CA GLY A 43 0.90 -0.60 -6.10
C GLY A 43 1.65 0.08 -7.25
N PHE A 44 2.16 -0.70 -8.22
CA PHE A 44 2.81 -0.14 -9.42
C PHE A 44 1.90 0.87 -10.12
N ASP A 45 0.61 0.57 -10.22
CA ASP A 45 -0.38 1.46 -10.84
C ASP A 45 -0.45 2.84 -10.17
N LYS A 46 -0.21 2.93 -8.85
CA LYS A 46 -0.25 4.20 -8.11
C LYS A 46 0.90 5.14 -8.47
N GLN A 47 1.97 4.61 -9.06
CA GLN A 47 3.13 5.38 -9.49
C GLN A 47 3.03 5.84 -10.94
N LEU A 48 2.07 5.30 -11.71
CA LEU A 48 1.92 5.61 -13.13
C LEU A 48 1.18 6.93 -13.33
N PRO A 49 1.59 7.77 -14.30
CA PRO A 49 0.90 9.00 -14.65
C PRO A 49 -0.45 8.68 -15.31
N GLN A 50 -1.52 8.66 -14.52
CA GLN A 50 -2.85 8.22 -14.96
C GLN A 50 -3.43 9.00 -16.14
N GLN A 51 -2.96 10.24 -16.36
CA GLN A 51 -3.42 11.05 -17.49
C GLN A 51 -2.70 10.75 -18.81
N HIS A 52 -1.59 10.01 -18.77
CA HIS A 52 -0.79 9.68 -19.95
C HIS A 52 -1.51 8.65 -20.83
N GLU A 53 -1.46 8.83 -22.15
CA GLU A 53 -2.18 8.02 -23.14
C GLU A 53 -1.88 6.51 -23.02
N PHE A 54 -0.60 6.12 -22.96
CA PHE A 54 -0.22 4.72 -22.75
C PHE A 54 -0.77 4.08 -21.48
N ILE A 55 -0.89 4.85 -20.39
CA ILE A 55 -1.43 4.34 -19.12
C ILE A 55 -2.93 4.13 -19.24
N LYS A 56 -3.64 4.98 -19.99
CA LYS A 56 -5.06 4.78 -20.30
C LYS A 56 -5.29 3.50 -21.11
N THR A 57 -4.49 3.27 -22.14
CA THR A 57 -4.55 2.04 -22.94
C THR A 57 -4.21 0.81 -22.09
N PHE A 58 -3.15 0.88 -21.28
CA PHE A 58 -2.82 -0.18 -20.33
C PHE A 58 -3.98 -0.47 -19.37
N ASN A 59 -4.59 0.57 -18.80
CA ASN A 59 -5.73 0.46 -17.90
C ASN A 59 -6.95 -0.21 -18.57
N GLN A 60 -7.16 0.03 -19.87
CA GLN A 60 -8.25 -0.55 -20.65
C GLN A 60 -8.06 -2.06 -20.86
N TYR A 61 -6.83 -2.52 -21.05
CA TYR A 61 -6.53 -3.91 -21.43
C TYR A 61 -5.85 -4.75 -20.34
N ARG A 62 -5.58 -4.20 -19.16
CA ARG A 62 -4.82 -4.90 -18.10
C ARG A 62 -5.47 -6.20 -17.62
N ASP A 63 -6.80 -6.30 -17.66
CA ASP A 63 -7.53 -7.47 -17.14
C ASP A 63 -7.77 -8.55 -18.22
N VAL A 64 -7.58 -8.21 -19.50
CA VAL A 64 -7.65 -9.16 -20.63
C VAL A 64 -6.29 -9.74 -21.01
N LEU A 65 -5.21 -9.07 -20.60
CA LEU A 65 -3.85 -9.59 -20.74
C LEU A 65 -3.46 -10.38 -19.48
N PHE A 66 -2.54 -11.34 -19.63
CA PHE A 66 -2.02 -12.08 -18.48
C PHE A 66 -1.51 -11.12 -17.39
N GLY A 67 -2.11 -11.19 -16.21
CA GLY A 67 -1.78 -10.30 -15.09
C GLY A 67 -0.31 -10.38 -14.68
N ALA A 68 0.26 -9.24 -14.26
CA ALA A 68 1.65 -9.15 -13.82
C ALA A 68 1.91 -9.94 -12.52
N ASN A 69 0.89 -10.06 -11.66
CA ASN A 69 0.98 -10.78 -10.39
C ASN A 69 0.66 -12.26 -10.60
N ARG A 70 1.67 -13.05 -10.96
CA ARG A 70 1.54 -14.51 -11.12
C ARG A 70 2.53 -15.25 -10.24
N ILE A 71 2.07 -16.35 -9.66
CA ILE A 71 2.94 -17.37 -9.06
C ILE A 71 3.20 -18.40 -10.16
N ILE A 72 4.47 -18.57 -10.55
CA ILE A 72 4.86 -19.60 -11.51
C ILE A 72 5.43 -20.77 -10.71
N VAL A 73 4.76 -21.91 -10.75
CA VAL A 73 5.25 -23.16 -10.16
C VAL A 73 5.91 -23.96 -11.27
N VAL A 74 7.22 -24.19 -11.15
CA VAL A 74 7.99 -25.00 -12.10
C VAL A 74 8.29 -26.35 -11.47
N LEU A 75 7.94 -27.42 -12.16
CA LEU A 75 8.15 -28.80 -11.72
C LEU A 75 9.30 -29.41 -12.52
N HIS A 76 10.21 -30.09 -11.82
CA HIS A 76 11.34 -30.80 -12.41
C HIS A 76 11.39 -32.22 -11.85
N ALA A 77 11.43 -33.23 -12.73
CA ALA A 77 11.59 -34.61 -12.33
C ALA A 77 13.04 -34.89 -11.91
N LYS A 78 13.23 -35.36 -10.66
CA LYS A 78 14.57 -35.67 -10.12
C LYS A 78 15.26 -36.85 -10.83
N SER A 79 14.48 -37.72 -11.47
CA SER A 79 14.96 -38.88 -12.22
C SER A 79 13.98 -39.21 -13.32
N GLY A 80 14.49 -39.56 -14.51
CA GLY A 80 13.67 -39.83 -15.69
C GLY A 80 13.04 -38.57 -16.28
N ASP A 81 12.07 -38.78 -17.17
CA ASP A 81 11.35 -37.71 -17.86
C ASP A 81 10.02 -37.40 -17.15
N ILE A 82 9.66 -36.12 -17.07
CA ILE A 82 8.36 -35.66 -16.54
C ILE A 82 7.22 -35.93 -17.52
N TRP A 83 7.51 -36.14 -18.81
CA TRP A 83 6.53 -36.45 -19.85
C TRP A 83 6.11 -37.93 -19.87
N ASN A 84 5.68 -38.46 -18.71
CA ASN A 84 5.17 -39.82 -18.58
C ASN A 84 3.69 -39.85 -18.15
N LYS A 85 3.06 -41.01 -18.32
CA LYS A 85 1.62 -41.19 -18.05
C LYS A 85 1.29 -40.88 -16.59
N GLU A 86 2.09 -41.37 -15.64
CA GLU A 86 1.84 -41.18 -14.21
C GLU A 86 1.91 -39.71 -13.81
N ALA A 87 2.91 -38.97 -14.29
CA ALA A 87 3.11 -37.55 -14.00
C ALA A 87 2.03 -36.67 -14.64
N LEU A 88 1.66 -36.94 -15.90
CA LEU A 88 0.60 -36.21 -16.58
C LEU A 88 -0.79 -36.49 -16.00
N THR A 89 -1.04 -37.72 -15.53
CA THR A 89 -2.30 -38.06 -14.84
C THR A 89 -2.41 -37.27 -13.54
N LYS A 90 -1.32 -37.20 -12.75
CA LYS A 90 -1.27 -36.41 -11.51
C LYS A 90 -1.44 -34.90 -11.70
N LEU A 91 -1.14 -34.35 -12.87
CA LEU A 91 -1.32 -32.93 -13.16
C LEU A 91 -2.77 -32.61 -13.55
N TYR A 92 -3.50 -33.61 -14.07
CA TYR A 92 -4.88 -33.46 -14.50
C TYR A 92 -5.88 -33.58 -13.35
N ASP A 93 -5.64 -34.51 -12.41
CA ASP A 93 -6.45 -34.73 -11.21
C ASP A 93 -6.30 -33.60 -10.17
#